data_AF-A0A1I2VY00-F1
#
_entry.id   AF-A0A1I2VY00-F1
#
_cell.length_a   1.000
_cell.length_b   1.000
_cell.length_c   1.000
_cell.angle_alpha   90.00
_cell.angle_beta   90.00
_cell.angle_gamma   90.00
#
_symmetry.space_group_name_H-M   'P 1'
#
loop_
_entity.id
_entity.type
_entity.pdbx_description
1 polymer ?
#
loop_
_entity_poly.entity_id
_entity_poly.type
_entity_poly.pdbx_seq_one_letter_code
_entity_poly.pdbx_strand_id
1 'polypeptide(L)'
;MELKHIIPNVEKTFGNLEYAGEGNVEQRRVNGRTMILSRSYNLYSDIQRADDIVLVLPPEAGEKHFEVEDKVKLINPRITAEGYKIGARGFTNYILHADDMVKA
;
A
#
# COMPACT_ATOMS: atom_id res chain seq x y z
N MET A 1 -20.85 -12.24 -6.42
CA MET A 1 -19.90 -11.61 -7.37
C MET A 1 -18.58 -11.48 -6.62
N GLU A 2 -17.49 -12.02 -7.15
CA GLU A 2 -16.17 -12.00 -6.49
C GLU A 2 -15.36 -10.82 -7.04
N LEU A 3 -15.25 -9.73 -6.26
CA LEU A 3 -14.42 -8.58 -6.63
C LEU A 3 -12.97 -8.91 -6.28
N LYS A 4 -12.12 -9.06 -7.30
CA LYS A 4 -10.70 -9.39 -7.09
C LYS A 4 -9.88 -8.19 -6.61
N HIS A 5 -9.98 -7.06 -7.32
CA HIS A 5 -9.34 -5.79 -6.98
C HIS A 5 -9.96 -4.66 -7.82
N ILE A 6 -9.66 -3.43 -7.42
CA ILE A 6 -10.00 -2.19 -8.12
C ILE A 6 -8.71 -1.60 -8.67
N ILE A 7 -8.71 -1.14 -9.92
CA ILE A 7 -7.62 -0.32 -10.46
C ILE A 7 -7.99 1.16 -10.25
N PRO A 8 -7.33 1.88 -9.32
CA PRO A 8 -7.66 3.26 -9.05
C PRO A 8 -7.15 4.18 -10.17
N ASN A 9 -7.87 5.26 -10.43
CA ASN A 9 -7.27 6.42 -11.08
C ASN A 9 -6.50 7.20 -10.01
N VAL A 10 -5.16 7.06 -9.98
CA VAL A 10 -4.34 7.62 -8.89
C VAL A 10 -4.49 9.13 -8.77
N GLU A 11 -4.42 9.85 -9.89
CA GLU A 11 -4.54 11.31 -9.89
C GLU A 11 -5.88 11.78 -9.32
N LYS A 12 -6.99 11.12 -9.67
CA LYS A 12 -8.31 11.48 -9.15
C LYS A 12 -8.57 11.00 -7.73
N THR A 13 -7.99 9.87 -7.34
CA THR A 13 -8.27 9.21 -6.05
C THR A 13 -7.36 9.75 -4.95
N PHE A 14 -6.10 9.98 -5.28
CA PHE A 14 -5.03 10.34 -4.35
C PHE A 14 -4.29 11.62 -4.73
N GLY A 15 -4.45 12.12 -5.96
CA GLY A 15 -3.68 13.26 -6.47
C GLY A 15 -2.18 13.00 -6.44
N ASN A 16 -1.41 13.90 -5.82
CA ASN A 16 0.03 13.69 -5.65
C ASN A 16 0.31 12.82 -4.43
N LEU A 17 1.18 11.83 -4.62
CA LEU A 17 1.66 10.97 -3.54
C LEU A 17 3.08 11.36 -3.14
N GLU A 18 3.28 11.50 -1.84
CA GLU A 18 4.57 11.83 -1.23
C GLU A 18 4.94 10.77 -0.20
N TYR A 19 6.22 10.44 -0.12
CA TYR A 19 6.74 9.45 0.82
C TYR A 19 6.64 9.96 2.26
N ALA A 20 5.99 9.19 3.14
CA ALA A 20 5.82 9.55 4.55
C ALA A 20 6.64 8.68 5.51
N GLY A 21 7.23 7.58 5.03
CA GLY A 21 8.10 6.71 5.81
C GLY A 21 7.85 5.23 5.61
N GLU A 22 8.69 4.43 6.28
CA GLU A 22 8.57 2.97 6.28
C GLU A 22 7.42 2.50 7.17
N GLY A 23 6.76 1.43 6.75
CA GLY A 23 5.78 0.70 7.52
C GLY A 23 6.33 -0.63 8.02
N ASN A 24 5.47 -1.64 8.02
CA ASN A 24 5.79 -3.00 8.44
C ASN A 24 6.44 -3.82 7.32
N VAL A 25 7.31 -4.74 7.71
CA VAL A 25 7.86 -5.81 6.86
C VAL A 25 7.21 -7.12 7.25
N GLU A 26 6.44 -7.71 6.33
CA GLU A 26 5.81 -9.01 6.56
C GLU A 26 6.80 -10.12 6.24
N GLN A 27 6.95 -11.08 7.16
CA GLN A 27 7.91 -12.17 7.04
C GLN A 27 7.25 -13.50 7.35
N ARG A 28 7.69 -14.55 6.66
CA ARG A 28 7.24 -15.92 6.90
C ARG A 28 8.41 -16.89 6.91
N ARG A 29 8.39 -17.83 7.85
CA ARG A 29 9.35 -18.93 7.90
C ARG A 29 8.87 -20.06 7.00
N VAL A 30 9.64 -20.38 5.96
CA VAL A 30 9.38 -21.48 5.03
C VAL A 30 10.61 -22.38 5.01
N ASN A 31 10.43 -23.68 5.30
CA ASN A 31 11.51 -24.68 5.33
C ASN A 31 12.73 -24.23 6.16
N GLY A 32 12.49 -23.62 7.32
CA GLY A 32 13.54 -23.17 8.23
C GLY A 32 14.22 -21.85 7.88
N ARG A 33 13.91 -21.25 6.71
CA ARG A 33 14.43 -19.94 6.27
C ARG A 33 13.37 -18.86 6.44
N THR A 34 13.77 -17.67 6.88
CA THR A 34 12.91 -16.50 6.91
C THR A 34 12.87 -15.88 5.52
N MET A 35 11.68 -15.66 4.99
CA MET A 35 11.45 -14.98 3.70
C MET A 35 10.61 -13.73 3.94
N ILE A 36 10.94 -12.65 3.24
CA ILE A 36 10.11 -11.44 3.19
C ILE A 36 8.95 -11.69 2.23
N LEU A 37 7.73 -11.41 2.68
CA LEU A 37 6.51 -11.54 1.88
C LEU A 37 6.01 -10.21 1.32
N SER A 38 6.22 -9.12 2.04
CA SER A 38 5.83 -7.79 1.60
C SER A 38 6.52 -6.72 2.45
N ARG A 39 6.55 -5.50 1.93
CA ARG A 39 6.97 -4.31 2.67
C ARG A 39 5.90 -3.25 2.52
N SER A 40 5.60 -2.55 3.59
CA SER A 40 4.65 -1.44 3.55
C SER A 40 5.33 -0.10 3.77
N TYR A 41 4.73 0.93 3.18
CA TYR A 41 5.21 2.31 3.22
C TYR A 41 4.01 3.24 3.40
N ASN A 42 4.19 4.28 4.20
CA ASN A 42 3.17 5.30 4.40
C ASN A 42 3.33 6.38 3.35
N LEU A 43 2.21 6.87 2.81
CA LEU A 43 2.18 7.94 1.82
C LEU A 43 1.26 9.08 2.26
N TYR A 44 1.65 10.31 1.97
CA TYR A 44 0.75 11.45 2.00
C TYR A 44 0.04 11.60 0.66
N SER A 45 -1.22 12.03 0.73
CA SER A 45 -2.04 12.40 -0.42
C SER A 45 -2.57 13.82 -0.23
N ASP A 46 -2.57 14.61 -1.30
CA ASP A 46 -3.16 15.94 -1.30
C ASP A 46 -4.70 15.94 -1.35
N ILE A 47 -5.32 14.82 -1.75
CA ILE A 47 -6.77 14.60 -1.76
C ILE A 47 -7.25 13.96 -0.44
N GLN A 48 -6.62 12.87 0.01
CA GLN A 48 -6.99 12.12 1.22
C GLN A 48 -6.11 12.50 2.41
N ARG A 49 -6.10 13.80 2.76
CA ARG A 49 -5.16 14.36 3.75
C ARG A 49 -5.34 13.85 5.19
N ALA A 50 -6.52 13.33 5.51
CA ALA A 50 -6.85 12.87 6.86
C ALA A 50 -6.77 11.35 7.01
N ASP A 51 -6.40 10.64 5.94
CA ASP A 51 -6.35 9.18 5.89
C ASP A 51 -4.91 8.69 5.81
N ASP A 52 -4.61 7.60 6.51
CA ASP A 52 -3.32 6.93 6.42
C ASP A 52 -3.30 6.04 5.17
N ILE A 53 -2.56 6.45 4.13
CA ILE A 53 -2.39 5.63 2.93
C ILE A 53 -1.20 4.70 3.14
N VAL A 54 -1.49 3.42 3.36
CA VAL A 54 -0.49 2.37 3.44
C VAL A 54 -0.37 1.67 2.09
N LEU A 55 0.78 1.83 1.45
CA LEU A 55 1.16 1.09 0.26
C LEU A 55 1.83 -0.21 0.65
N VAL A 56 1.41 -1.34 0.08
CA VAL A 56 2.06 -2.65 0.22
C VAL A 56 2.75 -3.03 -1.10
N LEU A 57 4.06 -3.24 -1.04
CA LEU A 57 4.89 -3.71 -2.15
C LEU A 57 5.28 -5.19 -1.98
N PRO A 58 5.36 -5.93 -3.11
CA PRO A 58 5.85 -7.30 -3.11
C PRO A 58 7.39 -7.32 -2.91
N PRO A 59 7.98 -8.45 -2.49
CA PRO A 59 9.39 -8.53 -2.15
C PRO A 59 10.31 -8.25 -3.34
N GLU A 60 9.83 -8.49 -4.57
CA GLU A 60 10.55 -8.23 -5.81
C GLU A 60 10.83 -6.74 -6.05
N ALA A 61 10.05 -5.83 -5.45
CA ALA A 61 10.29 -4.39 -5.53
C ALA A 61 11.56 -3.95 -4.77
N GLY A 62 12.08 -4.80 -3.88
CA GLY A 62 13.21 -4.49 -3.01
C GLY A 62 12.87 -3.46 -1.93
N GLU A 63 13.90 -3.04 -1.19
CA GLU A 63 13.77 -1.94 -0.23
C GLU A 63 13.77 -0.60 -0.95
N LYS A 64 12.94 0.32 -0.46
CA LYS A 64 12.84 1.68 -0.96
C LYS A 64 13.44 2.66 0.03
N HIS A 65 14.30 3.54 -0.48
CA HIS A 65 14.92 4.60 0.30
C HIS A 65 14.61 5.94 -0.38
N PHE A 66 13.76 6.72 0.27
CA PHE A 66 13.33 8.05 -0.15
C PHE A 66 13.41 8.98 1.06
N GLU A 67 13.57 10.27 0.81
CA GLU A 67 13.40 11.27 1.87
C GLU A 67 11.91 11.51 2.13
N VAL A 68 11.56 11.93 3.35
CA VAL A 68 10.18 12.33 3.65
C VAL A 68 9.79 13.49 2.74
N GLU A 69 8.55 13.47 2.23
CA GLU A 69 8.00 14.41 1.23
C GLU A 69 8.55 14.26 -0.20
N ASP A 70 9.42 13.28 -0.48
CA ASP A 70 9.76 12.96 -1.87
C ASP A 70 8.50 12.53 -2.63
N LYS A 71 8.24 13.18 -3.76
CA LYS A 71 7.15 12.79 -4.65
C LYS A 71 7.43 11.43 -5.28
N VAL A 72 6.42 10.57 -5.25
CA VAL A 72 6.52 9.20 -5.75
C VAL A 72 5.40 8.84 -6.74
N LYS A 73 5.68 7.86 -7.59
CA LYS A 73 4.72 7.24 -8.50
C LYS A 73 4.65 5.75 -8.23
N LEU A 74 3.42 5.22 -8.31
CA LEU A 74 3.13 3.80 -8.13
C LEU A 74 3.08 3.09 -9.48
N ILE A 75 3.68 1.92 -9.57
CA ILE A 75 3.63 1.07 -10.77
C ILE A 75 2.53 0.02 -10.59
N ASN A 76 1.55 0.01 -11.50
CA ASN A 76 0.38 -0.89 -11.47
C ASN A 76 -0.36 -0.92 -10.12
N PRO A 77 -0.84 0.24 -9.62
CA PRO A 77 -1.54 0.30 -8.35
C PRO A 77 -2.87 -0.45 -8.43
N ARG A 78 -3.23 -1.11 -7.33
CA ARG A 78 -4.48 -1.86 -7.17
C ARG A 78 -4.97 -1.77 -5.73
N ILE A 79 -6.26 -1.64 -5.55
CA ILE A 79 -6.89 -1.61 -4.22
C ILE A 79 -7.65 -2.91 -4.02
N THR A 80 -7.41 -3.57 -2.90
CA THR A 80 -8.23 -4.67 -2.41
C THR A 80 -9.08 -4.18 -1.24
N ALA A 81 -10.20 -4.87 -0.98
CA ALA A 81 -11.10 -4.53 0.11
C ALA A 81 -11.33 -5.77 0.98
N GLU A 82 -11.02 -5.66 2.26
CA GLU A 82 -11.25 -6.72 3.24
C GLU A 82 -12.38 -6.29 4.20
N GLY A 83 -13.51 -6.99 4.10
CA GLY A 83 -14.64 -6.80 4.99
C GLY A 83 -14.50 -7.61 6.26
N TYR A 84 -14.69 -6.99 7.42
CA TYR A 84 -14.78 -7.71 8.70
C TYR A 84 -15.90 -7.13 9.57
N LYS A 85 -16.26 -7.87 10.62
CA LYS A 85 -17.40 -7.53 11.49
C LYS A 85 -16.94 -7.54 12.95
N ILE A 86 -17.33 -6.49 13.69
CA ILE A 86 -17.22 -6.44 15.15
C ILE A 86 -18.62 -6.23 15.72
N GLY A 87 -19.12 -7.21 16.47
CA GLY A 87 -20.47 -7.15 17.05
C GLY A 87 -21.54 -7.05 15.97
N ALA A 88 -22.32 -5.97 15.94
CA ALA A 88 -23.32 -5.71 14.89
C ALA A 88 -22.84 -4.76 13.78
N ARG A 89 -21.58 -4.29 13.84
CA ARG A 89 -21.02 -3.31 12.90
C ARG A 89 -20.12 -4.00 11.87
N GLY A 90 -20.26 -3.61 10.61
CA GLY A 90 -19.38 -3.99 9.52
C GLY A 90 -18.32 -2.93 9.28
N PHE A 91 -17.11 -3.37 8.94
CA PHE A 91 -15.96 -2.54 8.63
C PHE A 91 -15.36 -3.03 7.31
N THR A 92 -14.64 -2.15 6.62
CA THR A 92 -13.94 -2.49 5.40
C THR A 92 -12.59 -1.80 5.41
N ASN A 93 -11.52 -2.59 5.29
CA ASN A 93 -10.19 -2.08 5.08
C ASN A 93 -9.94 -2.00 3.58
N TYR A 94 -9.47 -0.84 3.11
CA TYR A 94 -8.95 -0.71 1.75
C TYR A 94 -7.43 -0.80 1.82
N ILE A 95 -6.85 -1.74 1.08
CA ILE A 95 -5.41 -1.97 1.07
C ILE A 95 -4.89 -1.58 -0.31
N LEU A 96 -3.98 -0.61 -0.37
CA LEU A 96 -3.32 -0.18 -1.60
C LEU A 96 -2.09 -1.04 -1.83
N HIS A 97 -2.04 -1.71 -2.97
CA HIS A 97 -0.86 -2.43 -3.44
C HIS A 97 -0.33 -1.79 -4.72
N ALA A 98 0.96 -1.98 -4.99
CA ALA A 98 1.57 -1.70 -6.28
C ALA A 98 2.66 -2.74 -6.56
N ASP A 99 3.12 -2.82 -7.80
CA ASP A 99 4.27 -3.66 -8.17
C ASP A 99 5.58 -2.98 -7.79
N ASP A 100 5.62 -1.64 -7.85
CA ASP A 100 6.77 -0.86 -7.46
C ASP A 100 6.41 0.58 -7.06
N MET A 101 7.35 1.29 -6.40
CA MET A 101 7.31 2.71 -6.08
C MET A 101 8.61 3.38 -6.50
N VAL A 102 8.50 4.44 -7.31
CA VAL A 102 9.64 5.16 -7.89
C VAL A 102 9.50 6.67 -7.65
N LYS A 103 10.61 7.40 -7.72
CA LYS A 103 10.58 8.88 -7.65
C LYS A 103 9.80 9.43 -8.85
N ALA A 104 8.94 10.43 -8.58
CA ALA A 104 8.01 10.99 -9.56
C ALA A 104 8.66 11.82 -10.67
#